data_AF-A0A1W1BLK1-F1
#
_entry.id   AF-A0A1W1BLK1-F1
#
_cell.length_a   1.000
_cell.length_b   1.000
_cell.length_c   1.000
_cell.angle_alpha   90.00
_cell.angle_beta   90.00
_cell.angle_gamma   90.00
#
_symmetry.space_group_name_H-M   'P 1'
#
loop_
_entity.id
_entity.type
_entity.pdbx_description
1 polymer ?
#
loop_
_entity_poly.entity_id
_entity_poly.type
_entity_poly.pdbx_seq_one_letter_code
_entity_poly.pdbx_strand_id
1 'polypeptide(L)'
;MKQNLFSQKIDYLFKALNITEDEFVKLFWNGIKPSFATRKKSVINKWYEGDIAQAKAFYFDTYPISRLNKGGQPFFTKGSFLNDSIEEFKKRVDIYIAHITQPKNTFEYKYIYYYDINLKVVTYVKLYTVEEIERDRYKIRMITSELYKDREIDTYYGDLNIINDYYHISVKNNFEIVTFYFMLNKGFRNNSAIYGLRLGLSYDKGLPISGKNLLSKKILSKEEEEQFYLNANETDTLISEESSIDIYSSEKRNYLKKLHHKIANITTFMKKSRKILSQSVDRDVYISLFHDGLSSLNQISQKVYNNRTFYSSRRRSARKVFLRKLSLTPNSSCAFVYPLFAKDSTLFATEDKRSREALEDIVTVAKSGLKIDMVIVMRLEDEMTEYIKESTSRLIEHGIDIRIVLKESIESSITSYDFIYSKSKKVAIYRNAGDRICYFKVTNNIDSINNLSYDFEKIKRDSYSFDDFIAQKHIKMGKKLKHLIGRWYAYSYGTIEEAGQTKIWEVEYEIDRRENIEGFYNDELKYKGYLKLNNINKSYIVLTSIRSRNRSFIIFHNKDIYKKIFKVNMLYNQFSTERDIVTFGIVSRIKLDLDVVRETLGESGEITLKESIEFEDRVKSLYLKHEF
;
A
#
# COMPACT_ATOMS: atom_id res chain seq x y z
N MET A 1 40.64 38.51 -5.61
CA MET A 1 41.04 38.54 -7.04
C MET A 1 39.85 38.07 -7.86
N LYS A 2 39.41 38.85 -8.86
CA LYS A 2 38.32 38.43 -9.76
C LYS A 2 38.93 37.50 -10.81
N GLN A 3 38.69 36.18 -10.68
CA GLN A 3 39.10 35.21 -11.69
C GLN A 3 38.70 35.67 -13.09
N ASN A 4 39.64 35.65 -14.03
CA ASN A 4 39.38 35.99 -15.41
C ASN A 4 38.38 35.02 -16.06
N LEU A 5 37.58 35.53 -17.01
CA LEU A 5 36.59 34.78 -17.79
C LEU A 5 37.13 33.47 -18.36
N PHE A 6 38.37 33.44 -18.85
CA PHE A 6 39.00 32.22 -19.37
C PHE A 6 39.14 31.14 -18.27
N SER A 7 39.70 31.50 -17.12
CA SER A 7 39.87 30.58 -16.00
C SER A 7 38.52 30.10 -15.44
N GLN A 8 37.50 30.97 -15.39
CA GLN A 8 36.14 30.58 -14.98
C GLN A 8 35.52 29.52 -15.90
N LYS A 9 35.77 29.60 -17.22
CA LYS A 9 35.30 28.60 -18.18
C LYS A 9 36.03 27.27 -18.03
N ILE A 10 37.35 27.32 -17.82
CA ILE A 10 38.16 26.12 -17.58
C ILE A 10 37.72 25.42 -16.28
N ASP A 11 37.47 26.18 -15.21
CA ASP A 11 36.94 25.69 -13.94
C ASP A 11 35.58 25.01 -14.10
N TYR A 12 34.64 25.66 -14.79
CA TYR A 12 33.32 25.07 -15.04
C TYR A 12 33.42 23.78 -15.85
N LEU A 13 34.21 23.77 -16.93
CA LEU A 13 34.37 22.59 -17.78
C LEU A 13 34.95 21.42 -16.98
N PHE A 14 35.96 21.65 -16.14
CA PHE A 14 36.56 20.60 -15.31
C PHE A 14 35.53 20.01 -14.33
N LYS A 15 34.83 20.87 -13.58
CA LYS A 15 33.80 20.46 -12.61
C LYS A 15 32.63 19.73 -13.27
N ALA A 16 32.17 20.22 -14.42
CA ALA A 16 31.03 19.64 -15.13
C ALA A 16 31.34 18.26 -15.73
N LEU A 17 32.60 18.01 -16.13
CA LEU A 17 33.00 16.72 -16.67
C LEU A 17 33.18 15.64 -15.61
N ASN A 18 33.47 16.03 -14.36
CA ASN A 18 33.70 15.11 -13.24
C ASN A 18 34.74 14.01 -13.56
N ILE A 19 35.86 14.41 -14.17
CA ILE A 19 36.97 13.54 -14.58
C ILE A 19 38.24 13.86 -13.78
N THR A 20 39.23 12.97 -13.83
CA THR A 20 40.52 13.21 -13.17
C THR A 20 41.30 14.35 -13.85
N GLU A 21 42.23 14.98 -13.13
CA GLU A 21 43.09 16.04 -13.69
C GLU A 21 43.83 15.58 -14.95
N ASP A 22 44.34 14.34 -14.96
CA ASP A 22 45.11 13.82 -16.08
C ASP A 22 44.24 13.61 -17.32
N GLU A 23 43.00 13.16 -17.14
CA GLU A 23 42.01 13.06 -18.21
C GLU A 23 41.62 14.43 -18.75
N PHE A 24 41.47 15.42 -17.86
CA PHE A 24 41.19 16.79 -18.25
C PHE A 24 42.34 17.42 -19.05
N VAL A 25 43.59 17.23 -18.62
CA VAL A 25 44.77 17.73 -19.34
C VAL A 25 44.89 17.10 -20.73
N LYS A 26 44.50 15.83 -20.90
CA LYS A 26 44.48 15.16 -22.21
C LYS A 26 43.53 15.83 -23.22
N LEU A 27 42.45 16.48 -22.78
CA LEU A 27 41.58 17.27 -23.67
C LEU A 27 42.33 18.44 -24.34
N PHE A 28 43.39 18.91 -23.69
CA PHE A 28 44.21 20.03 -24.14
C PHE A 28 45.63 19.61 -24.55
N TRP A 29 45.91 18.32 -24.79
CA TRP A 29 47.24 17.83 -25.15
C TRP A 29 47.20 16.93 -26.39
N ASN A 30 48.03 17.22 -27.38
CA ASN A 30 48.06 16.52 -28.67
C ASN A 30 49.17 15.46 -28.79
N GLY A 31 49.91 15.19 -27.71
CA GLY A 31 50.93 14.15 -27.66
C GLY A 31 52.29 14.49 -28.28
N ILE A 32 52.48 15.68 -28.88
CA ILE A 32 53.71 16.01 -29.61
C ILE A 32 54.68 16.84 -28.76
N LYS A 33 54.36 18.11 -28.48
CA LYS A 33 55.10 19.03 -27.59
C LYS A 33 54.14 20.10 -27.06
N PRO A 34 54.32 20.61 -25.82
CA PRO A 34 55.31 20.22 -24.81
C PRO A 34 54.98 18.88 -24.14
N SER A 35 55.86 18.39 -23.24
CA SER A 35 55.64 17.15 -22.49
C SER A 35 54.36 17.21 -21.65
N PHE A 36 53.78 16.05 -21.32
CA PHE A 36 52.55 15.98 -20.51
C PHE A 36 52.69 16.71 -19.17
N ALA A 37 53.84 16.57 -18.48
CA ALA A 37 54.10 17.27 -17.21
C ALA A 37 54.12 18.80 -17.37
N THR A 38 54.76 19.32 -18.42
CA THR A 38 54.75 20.76 -18.74
C THR A 38 53.33 21.24 -19.11
N ARG A 39 52.55 20.39 -19.78
CA ARG A 39 51.18 20.69 -20.15
C ARG A 39 50.25 20.69 -18.93
N LYS A 40 50.38 19.72 -18.03
CA LYS A 40 49.67 19.65 -16.75
C LYS A 40 49.90 20.91 -15.93
N LYS A 41 51.16 21.34 -15.78
CA LYS A 41 51.50 22.61 -15.10
C LYS A 41 50.89 23.84 -15.78
N SER A 42 50.67 23.80 -17.10
CA SER A 42 50.03 24.90 -17.83
C SER A 42 48.51 24.90 -17.66
N VAL A 43 47.86 23.74 -17.77
CA VAL A 43 46.40 23.62 -17.69
C VAL A 43 45.91 23.73 -16.24
N ILE A 44 46.52 23.00 -15.31
CA ILE A 44 46.10 23.01 -13.90
C ILE A 44 46.59 24.28 -13.22
N ASN A 45 47.90 24.45 -13.05
CA ASN A 45 48.43 25.53 -12.20
C ASN A 45 48.29 26.93 -12.81
N LYS A 46 48.16 27.05 -14.14
CA LYS A 46 48.01 28.37 -14.79
C LYS A 46 46.60 28.62 -15.30
N TRP A 47 45.93 27.68 -15.96
CA TRP A 47 44.61 27.96 -16.56
C TRP A 47 43.44 27.71 -15.61
N TYR A 48 43.54 26.69 -14.76
CA TYR A 48 42.51 26.34 -13.79
C TYR A 48 42.71 27.08 -12.46
N GLU A 49 43.89 27.00 -11.86
CA GLU A 49 44.22 27.63 -10.57
C GLU A 49 44.72 29.08 -10.72
N GLY A 50 45.28 29.44 -11.88
CA GLY A 50 45.88 30.74 -12.13
C GLY A 50 44.91 31.77 -12.71
N ASP A 51 45.08 33.03 -12.30
CA ASP A 51 44.28 34.17 -12.78
C ASP A 51 44.95 34.84 -13.98
N ILE A 52 44.97 34.15 -15.13
CA ILE A 52 45.53 34.68 -16.39
C ILE A 52 44.46 35.22 -17.31
N ALA A 53 44.74 36.39 -17.89
CA ALA A 53 43.80 37.07 -18.76
C ALA A 53 43.50 36.31 -20.06
N GLN A 54 44.52 35.65 -20.61
CA GLN A 54 44.42 34.78 -21.76
C GLN A 54 45.66 33.88 -21.79
N ALA A 55 45.50 32.60 -22.09
CA ALA A 55 46.64 31.73 -22.30
C ALA A 55 47.40 32.18 -23.57
N LYS A 56 48.63 32.71 -23.40
CA LYS A 56 49.56 32.90 -24.54
C LYS A 56 49.68 31.56 -25.27
N ALA A 57 49.48 31.57 -26.59
CA ALA A 57 49.57 30.39 -27.44
C ALA A 57 48.48 29.31 -27.20
N PHE A 58 47.21 29.73 -27.01
CA PHE A 58 46.05 28.82 -27.02
C PHE A 58 45.74 28.30 -28.43
N TYR A 59 46.43 27.23 -28.83
CA TYR A 59 46.29 26.55 -30.13
C TYR A 59 45.10 25.60 -30.13
N PHE A 60 43.89 26.14 -29.96
CA PHE A 60 42.65 25.37 -29.83
C PHE A 60 42.52 24.22 -30.85
N ASP A 61 42.73 24.53 -32.13
CA ASP A 61 42.53 23.59 -33.26
C ASP A 61 43.49 22.38 -33.22
N THR A 62 44.56 22.47 -32.42
CA THR A 62 45.50 21.36 -32.23
C THR A 62 45.07 20.41 -31.12
N TYR A 63 44.12 20.81 -30.26
CA TYR A 63 43.73 20.06 -29.06
C TYR A 63 42.60 19.07 -29.33
N PRO A 64 42.58 17.89 -28.68
CA PRO A 64 41.49 16.91 -28.82
C PRO A 64 40.09 17.49 -28.59
N ILE A 65 39.95 18.46 -27.68
CA ILE A 65 38.67 19.14 -27.41
C ILE A 65 38.07 19.86 -28.64
N SER A 66 38.89 20.30 -29.59
CA SER A 66 38.42 20.95 -30.83
C SER A 66 37.74 19.98 -31.80
N ARG A 67 37.99 18.68 -31.65
CA ARG A 67 37.44 17.63 -32.52
C ARG A 67 36.09 17.12 -32.04
N LEU A 68 35.64 17.52 -30.84
CA LEU A 68 34.35 17.14 -30.28
C LEU A 68 33.23 17.80 -31.07
N ASN A 69 32.41 17.00 -31.76
CA ASN A 69 31.31 17.49 -32.60
C ASN A 69 30.07 16.58 -32.52
N LYS A 70 28.91 17.12 -32.90
CA LYS A 70 27.65 16.39 -33.10
C LYS A 70 27.13 16.67 -34.50
N GLY A 71 27.10 15.65 -35.35
CA GLY A 71 26.61 15.79 -36.73
C GLY A 71 27.37 16.84 -37.55
N GLY A 72 28.69 16.97 -37.33
CA GLY A 72 29.53 17.95 -38.04
C GLY A 72 29.59 19.35 -37.41
N GLN A 73 28.77 19.65 -36.39
CA GLN A 73 28.87 20.91 -35.64
C GLN A 73 29.76 20.75 -34.40
N PRO A 74 30.82 21.58 -34.23
CA PRO A 74 31.71 21.49 -33.08
C PRO A 74 31.01 21.95 -31.79
N PHE A 75 31.19 21.20 -30.70
CA PHE A 75 30.66 21.58 -29.38
C PHE A 75 31.34 22.84 -28.85
N PHE A 76 32.66 22.93 -29.10
CA PHE A 76 33.50 24.03 -28.67
C PHE A 76 34.23 24.64 -29.85
N THR A 77 34.40 25.95 -29.83
CA THR A 77 35.23 26.68 -30.79
C THR A 77 36.30 27.46 -30.04
N LYS A 78 37.30 27.98 -30.75
CA LYS A 78 38.25 28.91 -30.12
C LYS A 78 37.53 30.12 -29.50
N GLY A 79 36.47 30.60 -30.17
CA GLY A 79 35.60 31.67 -29.69
C GLY A 79 34.88 31.33 -28.39
N SER A 80 34.44 30.08 -28.20
CA SER A 80 33.73 29.70 -26.97
C SER A 80 34.58 29.85 -25.72
N PHE A 81 35.90 29.62 -25.82
CA PHE A 81 36.81 29.83 -24.70
C PHE A 81 37.20 31.30 -24.51
N LEU A 82 37.38 32.06 -25.59
CA LEU A 82 37.95 33.41 -25.53
C LEU A 82 36.93 34.54 -25.48
N ASN A 83 35.82 34.42 -26.21
CA ASN A 83 34.92 35.53 -26.54
C ASN A 83 33.52 35.37 -25.96
N ASP A 84 32.97 34.14 -25.93
CA ASP A 84 31.60 33.90 -25.44
C ASP A 84 31.45 34.36 -23.97
N SER A 85 30.23 34.70 -23.54
CA SER A 85 29.93 34.87 -22.12
C SER A 85 30.13 33.56 -21.34
N ILE A 86 30.25 33.64 -20.01
CA ILE A 86 30.34 32.43 -19.17
C ILE A 86 29.04 31.62 -19.27
N GLU A 87 27.88 32.27 -19.39
CA GLU A 87 26.58 31.65 -19.53
C GLU A 87 26.45 30.88 -20.85
N GLU A 88 26.91 31.43 -21.98
CA GLU A 88 26.93 30.75 -23.26
C GLU A 88 27.88 29.55 -23.26
N PHE A 89 29.04 29.70 -22.62
CA PHE A 89 29.98 28.60 -22.46
C PHE A 89 29.39 27.45 -21.62
N LYS A 90 28.73 27.77 -20.49
CA LYS A 90 28.04 26.77 -19.65
C LYS A 90 27.00 25.98 -20.45
N LYS A 91 26.16 26.67 -21.24
CA LYS A 91 25.17 26.02 -22.12
C LYS A 91 25.82 25.03 -23.09
N ARG A 92 26.97 25.39 -23.69
CA ARG A 92 27.70 24.48 -24.60
C ARG A 92 28.24 23.26 -23.88
N VAL A 93 28.79 23.44 -22.67
CA VAL A 93 29.26 22.34 -21.82
C VAL A 93 28.10 21.41 -21.46
N ASP A 94 26.96 21.94 -21.03
CA ASP A 94 25.79 21.13 -20.66
C ASP A 94 25.27 20.31 -21.87
N ILE A 95 25.26 20.90 -23.06
CA ILE A 95 24.92 20.21 -24.32
C ILE A 95 25.92 19.08 -24.62
N TYR A 96 27.21 19.28 -24.36
CA TYR A 96 28.23 18.25 -24.51
C TYR A 96 28.08 17.13 -23.48
N ILE A 97 27.87 17.46 -22.19
CA ILE A 97 27.61 16.48 -21.12
C ILE A 97 26.38 15.63 -21.46
N ALA A 98 25.29 16.27 -21.87
CA ALA A 98 24.07 15.58 -22.29
C ALA A 98 24.28 14.68 -23.52
N HIS A 99 25.29 14.95 -24.35
CA HIS A 99 25.64 14.11 -25.49
C HIS A 99 26.51 12.91 -25.09
N ILE A 100 27.53 13.10 -24.25
CA ILE A 100 28.42 12.00 -23.83
C ILE A 100 27.79 11.08 -22.78
N THR A 101 26.76 11.55 -22.07
CA THR A 101 25.94 10.75 -21.14
C THR A 101 24.80 10.01 -21.84
N GLN A 102 24.62 10.20 -23.16
CA GLN A 102 23.73 9.33 -23.94
C GLN A 102 24.39 7.97 -24.14
N PRO A 103 23.74 6.86 -23.74
CA PRO A 103 24.26 5.51 -23.98
C PRO A 103 24.48 5.30 -25.48
N LYS A 104 25.67 4.84 -25.88
CA LYS A 104 26.05 4.67 -27.30
C LYS A 104 25.47 3.43 -27.98
N ASN A 105 24.81 2.53 -27.25
CA ASN A 105 24.04 1.42 -27.81
C ASN A 105 22.55 1.61 -27.53
N THR A 106 21.87 2.37 -28.39
CA THR A 106 20.44 2.59 -28.26
C THR A 106 19.67 1.55 -29.06
N PHE A 107 18.90 0.72 -28.36
CA PHE A 107 17.74 0.05 -28.94
C PHE A 107 16.97 1.02 -29.84
N GLU A 108 16.69 0.61 -31.09
CA GLU A 108 16.32 1.54 -32.16
C GLU A 108 14.89 2.11 -32.06
N TYR A 109 14.00 1.42 -31.33
CA TYR A 109 12.61 1.87 -31.15
C TYR A 109 12.46 2.74 -29.90
N LYS A 110 11.70 3.83 -30.04
CA LYS A 110 11.62 4.91 -29.05
C LYS A 110 10.23 5.22 -28.55
N TYR A 111 9.18 4.75 -29.24
CA TYR A 111 7.80 5.14 -28.94
C TYR A 111 6.90 3.92 -28.95
N ILE A 112 6.00 3.79 -27.96
CA ILE A 112 4.95 2.78 -27.95
C ILE A 112 3.60 3.49 -28.01
N TYR A 113 2.91 3.39 -29.14
CA TYR A 113 1.60 3.97 -29.40
C TYR A 113 0.46 3.05 -28.96
N TYR A 114 -0.61 3.64 -28.45
CA TYR A 114 -1.85 2.99 -28.07
C TYR A 114 -3.03 3.94 -28.21
N TYR A 115 -4.23 3.38 -28.37
CA TYR A 115 -5.46 4.15 -28.29
C TYR A 115 -5.89 4.27 -26.82
N ASP A 116 -6.08 5.49 -26.32
CA ASP A 116 -6.67 5.70 -25.00
C ASP A 116 -8.19 5.90 -25.13
N ILE A 117 -8.95 4.96 -24.59
CA ILE A 117 -10.41 4.95 -24.66
C ILE A 117 -11.04 6.12 -23.86
N ASN A 118 -10.40 6.55 -22.78
CA ASN A 118 -10.95 7.61 -21.92
C ASN A 118 -10.78 8.99 -22.58
N LEU A 119 -9.60 9.23 -23.16
CA LEU A 119 -9.28 10.46 -23.87
C LEU A 119 -9.78 10.43 -25.33
N LYS A 120 -10.14 9.25 -25.83
CA LYS A 120 -10.55 8.97 -27.22
C LYS A 120 -9.51 9.41 -28.26
N VAL A 121 -8.22 9.30 -27.93
CA VAL A 121 -7.12 9.71 -28.80
C VAL A 121 -6.04 8.63 -28.89
N VAL A 122 -5.34 8.58 -30.01
CA VAL A 122 -4.05 7.87 -30.10
C VAL A 122 -3.02 8.66 -29.32
N THR A 123 -2.26 7.98 -28.48
CA THR A 123 -1.16 8.57 -27.71
C THR A 123 -0.01 7.59 -27.59
N TYR A 124 1.10 8.01 -27.00
CA TYR A 124 2.29 7.16 -26.89
C TYR A 124 3.00 7.30 -25.55
N VAL A 125 3.83 6.30 -25.23
CA VAL A 125 4.86 6.40 -24.19
C VAL A 125 6.23 6.39 -24.87
N LYS A 126 7.18 7.11 -24.26
CA LYS A 126 8.55 7.22 -24.78
C LYS A 126 9.47 6.26 -24.04
N LEU A 127 10.15 5.41 -24.79
CA LEU A 127 11.09 4.41 -24.32
C LEU A 127 12.51 4.95 -24.35
N TYR A 128 13.23 4.78 -23.25
CA TYR A 128 14.63 5.16 -23.08
C TYR A 128 15.42 3.92 -22.65
N THR A 129 16.43 3.55 -23.43
CA THR A 129 17.46 2.60 -22.97
C THR A 129 18.32 3.29 -21.93
N VAL A 130 18.41 2.69 -20.74
CA VAL A 130 19.19 3.20 -19.62
C VAL A 130 20.58 2.56 -19.63
N GLU A 131 20.64 1.25 -19.83
CA GLU A 131 21.88 0.47 -19.78
C GLU A 131 21.69 -0.82 -20.60
N GLU A 132 22.71 -1.23 -21.36
CA GLU A 132 22.77 -2.57 -21.94
C GLU A 132 23.42 -3.49 -20.91
N ILE A 133 22.68 -4.52 -20.48
CA ILE A 133 23.16 -5.46 -19.46
C ILE A 133 24.02 -6.53 -20.15
N GLU A 134 23.48 -7.13 -21.21
CA GLU A 134 24.07 -8.19 -22.02
C GLU A 134 23.56 -8.05 -23.45
N ARG A 135 24.19 -8.74 -24.42
CA ARG A 135 23.68 -8.80 -25.79
C ARG A 135 22.19 -9.18 -25.76
N ASP A 136 21.35 -8.37 -26.39
CA ASP A 136 19.90 -8.57 -26.48
C ASP A 136 19.10 -8.34 -25.16
N ARG A 137 19.72 -7.75 -24.12
CA ARG A 137 19.05 -7.43 -22.83
C ARG A 137 19.41 -6.03 -22.32
N TYR A 138 18.40 -5.21 -22.05
CA TYR A 138 18.57 -3.81 -21.69
C TYR A 138 17.75 -3.42 -20.46
N LYS A 139 18.33 -2.61 -19.57
CA LYS A 139 17.54 -1.80 -18.62
C LYS A 139 16.91 -0.64 -19.37
N ILE A 140 15.63 -0.43 -19.12
CA ILE A 140 14.84 0.60 -19.79
C ILE A 140 14.07 1.46 -18.80
N ARG A 141 13.82 2.69 -19.23
CA ARG A 141 12.95 3.67 -18.58
C ARG A 141 11.89 4.09 -19.58
N MET A 142 10.63 4.08 -19.18
CA MET A 142 9.51 4.48 -20.03
C MET A 142 8.81 5.67 -19.41
N ILE A 143 8.60 6.74 -20.19
CA ILE A 143 7.97 7.99 -19.74
C ILE A 143 6.63 8.15 -20.45
N THR A 144 5.57 8.48 -19.72
CA THR A 144 4.22 8.69 -20.27
C THR A 144 4.11 9.96 -21.10
N SER A 145 3.10 10.03 -21.96
CA SER A 145 2.77 11.25 -22.71
C SER A 145 2.46 12.42 -21.77
N GLU A 146 2.70 13.64 -22.24
CA GLU A 146 2.35 14.87 -21.53
C GLU A 146 0.86 14.97 -21.17
N LEU A 147 0.00 14.26 -21.91
CA LEU A 147 -1.44 14.14 -21.63
C LEU A 147 -1.75 13.53 -20.25
N TYR A 148 -0.74 12.94 -19.58
CA TYR A 148 -0.86 12.32 -18.27
C TYR A 148 -0.11 13.07 -17.16
N LYS A 149 0.44 14.28 -17.40
CA LYS A 149 1.22 15.06 -16.40
C LYS A 149 0.51 15.29 -15.06
N ASP A 150 -0.82 15.28 -15.04
CA ASP A 150 -1.62 15.43 -13.80
C ASP A 150 -1.80 14.11 -13.02
N ARG A 151 -1.28 12.99 -13.54
CA ARG A 151 -1.24 11.70 -12.84
C ARG A 151 0.15 11.54 -12.25
N GLU A 152 0.28 11.14 -10.98
CA GLU A 152 1.55 10.85 -10.28
C GLU A 152 2.34 9.65 -10.89
N ILE A 153 2.16 9.33 -12.18
CA ILE A 153 2.62 8.13 -12.85
C ILE A 153 3.36 8.53 -14.13
N ASP A 154 4.53 9.15 -13.97
CA ASP A 154 5.27 9.66 -15.13
C ASP A 154 6.31 8.69 -15.67
N THR A 155 6.78 7.73 -14.86
CA THR A 155 7.94 6.92 -15.20
C THR A 155 7.79 5.46 -14.76
N TYR A 156 8.19 4.55 -15.65
CA TYR A 156 8.30 3.12 -15.42
C TYR A 156 9.75 2.69 -15.63
N TYR A 157 10.15 1.65 -14.90
CA TYR A 157 11.48 1.05 -14.99
C TYR A 157 11.35 -0.45 -15.20
N GLY A 158 12.23 -1.01 -16.00
CA GLY A 158 12.23 -2.46 -16.19
C GLY A 158 13.24 -2.91 -17.23
N ASP A 159 12.90 -4.01 -17.88
CA ASP A 159 13.80 -4.74 -18.75
C ASP A 159 13.21 -4.90 -20.15
N LEU A 160 14.06 -4.79 -21.15
CA LEU A 160 13.80 -5.16 -22.53
C LEU A 160 14.68 -6.35 -22.88
N ASN A 161 14.05 -7.44 -23.31
CA ASN A 161 14.74 -8.61 -23.82
C ASN A 161 14.36 -8.81 -25.30
N ILE A 162 15.36 -9.04 -26.14
CA ILE A 162 15.19 -9.44 -27.54
C ILE A 162 15.32 -10.96 -27.56
N ILE A 163 14.24 -11.67 -27.88
CA ILE A 163 14.21 -13.14 -27.86
C ILE A 163 13.73 -13.60 -29.24
N ASN A 164 14.65 -14.12 -30.05
CA ASN A 164 14.39 -14.56 -31.43
C ASN A 164 13.64 -13.48 -32.24
N ASP A 165 12.36 -13.72 -32.54
CA ASP A 165 11.52 -12.88 -33.39
C ASP A 165 10.66 -11.85 -32.63
N TYR A 166 10.87 -11.65 -31.32
CA TYR A 166 10.09 -10.67 -30.56
C TYR A 166 10.89 -9.88 -29.53
N TYR A 167 10.41 -8.66 -29.27
CA TYR A 167 10.80 -7.83 -28.16
C TYR A 167 9.83 -8.03 -27.00
N HIS A 168 10.39 -8.35 -25.84
CA HIS A 168 9.69 -8.45 -24.58
C HIS A 168 10.09 -7.28 -23.69
N ILE A 169 9.15 -6.39 -23.42
CA ILE A 169 9.34 -5.21 -22.58
C ILE A 169 8.54 -5.42 -21.32
N SER A 170 9.19 -5.56 -20.17
CA SER A 170 8.51 -5.66 -18.87
C SER A 170 8.91 -4.50 -18.00
N VAL A 171 7.97 -3.61 -17.72
CA VAL A 171 8.19 -2.37 -16.98
C VAL A 171 7.23 -2.26 -15.82
N LYS A 172 7.71 -1.69 -14.72
CA LYS A 172 6.92 -1.49 -13.52
C LYS A 172 7.14 -0.12 -12.91
N ASN A 173 6.18 0.32 -12.14
CA ASN A 173 6.32 1.41 -11.18
C ASN A 173 5.72 0.94 -9.84
N ASN A 174 5.47 1.86 -8.91
CA ASN A 174 4.89 1.53 -7.60
C ASN A 174 3.43 1.06 -7.67
N PHE A 175 2.76 1.18 -8.82
CA PHE A 175 1.31 1.03 -9.00
C PHE A 175 0.89 0.06 -10.09
N GLU A 176 1.80 -0.40 -10.95
CA GLU A 176 1.49 -1.39 -11.97
C GLU A 176 2.72 -2.06 -12.56
N ILE A 177 2.47 -3.24 -13.14
CA ILE A 177 3.41 -3.98 -13.97
C ILE A 177 2.75 -4.10 -15.35
N VAL A 178 3.48 -3.66 -16.37
CA VAL A 178 3.04 -3.67 -17.76
C VAL A 178 4.07 -4.42 -18.58
N THR A 179 3.59 -5.37 -19.37
CA THR A 179 4.39 -6.18 -20.25
C THR A 179 3.93 -5.99 -21.69
N PHE A 180 4.87 -5.79 -22.59
CA PHE A 180 4.61 -5.67 -24.02
C PHE A 180 5.38 -6.75 -24.78
N TYR A 181 4.73 -7.26 -25.82
CA TYR A 181 5.29 -8.23 -26.75
C TYR A 181 5.17 -7.66 -28.17
N PHE A 182 6.29 -7.37 -28.84
CA PHE A 182 6.33 -6.83 -30.20
C PHE A 182 7.06 -7.80 -31.12
N MET A 183 6.50 -8.14 -32.29
CA MET A 183 7.07 -9.17 -33.16
C MET A 183 7.74 -8.57 -34.41
N LEU A 184 9.02 -8.83 -34.60
CA LEU A 184 9.90 -8.21 -35.59
C LEU A 184 9.37 -8.31 -37.04
N ASN A 185 8.65 -9.38 -37.37
CA ASN A 185 8.19 -9.68 -38.72
C ASN A 185 6.83 -9.04 -39.08
N LYS A 186 6.25 -8.20 -38.21
CA LYS A 186 4.95 -7.56 -38.41
C LYS A 186 5.03 -6.05 -38.26
N GLY A 187 5.78 -5.41 -39.16
CA GLY A 187 5.94 -3.97 -39.20
C GLY A 187 5.25 -3.25 -40.37
N PHE A 188 5.19 -1.93 -40.28
CA PHE A 188 4.95 -1.08 -41.45
C PHE A 188 6.12 -1.19 -42.44
N ARG A 189 5.92 -0.66 -43.66
CA ARG A 189 6.97 -0.55 -44.69
C ARG A 189 8.34 -0.24 -44.07
N ASN A 190 9.33 -1.09 -44.35
CA ASN A 190 10.74 -0.97 -43.96
C ASN A 190 11.07 -1.04 -42.45
N ASN A 191 10.35 -1.85 -41.64
CA ASN A 191 10.65 -2.07 -40.20
C ASN A 191 10.71 -0.78 -39.36
N SER A 192 10.01 0.27 -39.77
CA SER A 192 10.02 1.56 -39.04
C SER A 192 9.15 1.56 -37.78
N ALA A 193 8.15 0.67 -37.75
CA ALA A 193 7.31 0.41 -36.60
C ALA A 193 6.79 -1.04 -36.62
N ILE A 194 6.54 -1.62 -35.45
CA ILE A 194 6.16 -3.02 -35.21
C ILE A 194 4.90 -3.09 -34.35
N TYR A 195 3.94 -3.94 -34.73
CA TYR A 195 2.77 -4.19 -33.91
C TYR A 195 3.05 -5.16 -32.76
N GLY A 196 2.38 -4.91 -31.63
CA GLY A 196 2.50 -5.76 -30.45
C GLY A 196 1.25 -5.75 -29.58
N LEU A 197 1.30 -6.61 -28.57
CA LEU A 197 0.27 -6.73 -27.55
C LEU A 197 0.82 -6.23 -26.22
N ARG A 198 -0.01 -5.45 -25.52
CA ARG A 198 0.23 -5.11 -24.12
C ARG A 198 -0.64 -5.98 -23.23
N LEU A 199 -0.04 -6.50 -22.18
CA LEU A 199 -0.66 -7.23 -21.10
C LEU A 199 -0.17 -6.63 -19.78
N GLY A 200 -1.02 -6.52 -18.77
CA GLY A 200 -0.57 -5.94 -17.51
C GLY A 200 -1.47 -6.22 -16.32
N LEU A 201 -1.00 -5.78 -15.16
CA LEU A 201 -1.78 -5.70 -13.94
C LEU A 201 -1.64 -4.27 -13.44
N SER A 202 -2.64 -3.45 -13.71
CA SER A 202 -2.74 -2.13 -13.11
C SER A 202 -3.41 -2.22 -11.73
N TYR A 203 -3.20 -1.25 -10.84
CA TYR A 203 -3.95 -1.12 -9.59
C TYR A 203 -4.90 0.09 -9.54
N ASP A 204 -4.83 1.03 -10.50
CA ASP A 204 -5.77 2.18 -10.57
C ASP A 204 -5.90 2.83 -11.98
N LYS A 205 -5.23 3.98 -12.22
CA LYS A 205 -5.33 4.91 -13.38
C LYS A 205 -4.15 4.82 -14.38
N GLY A 206 -3.46 3.69 -14.45
CA GLY A 206 -2.29 3.55 -15.33
C GLY A 206 -2.63 3.28 -16.79
N LEU A 207 -1.66 2.77 -17.56
CA LEU A 207 -1.85 2.50 -18.98
C LEU A 207 -2.98 1.47 -19.19
N PRO A 208 -3.79 1.57 -20.27
CA PRO A 208 -4.86 0.59 -20.51
C PRO A 208 -4.30 -0.85 -20.54
N ILE A 209 -4.91 -1.82 -19.88
CA ILE A 209 -4.17 -3.04 -19.48
C ILE A 209 -3.97 -4.05 -20.63
N SER A 210 -4.95 -4.17 -21.52
CA SER A 210 -4.92 -5.06 -22.67
C SER A 210 -5.24 -4.25 -23.91
N GLY A 211 -4.39 -4.31 -24.93
CA GLY A 211 -4.66 -3.62 -26.18
C GLY A 211 -3.58 -3.85 -27.22
N LYS A 212 -3.93 -3.56 -28.47
CA LYS A 212 -3.00 -3.53 -29.59
C LYS A 212 -2.16 -2.25 -29.48
N ASN A 213 -0.84 -2.41 -29.56
CA ASN A 213 0.12 -1.32 -29.47
C ASN A 213 1.02 -1.31 -30.71
N LEU A 214 1.66 -0.17 -30.97
CA LEU A 214 2.64 -0.03 -32.05
C LEU A 214 3.95 0.53 -31.50
N LEU A 215 5.02 -0.24 -31.60
CA LEU A 215 6.38 0.18 -31.26
C LEU A 215 7.03 0.85 -32.47
N SER A 216 7.46 2.10 -32.38
CA SER A 216 7.97 2.90 -33.50
C SER A 216 9.34 3.53 -33.20
N LYS A 217 10.16 3.69 -34.24
CA LYS A 217 11.44 4.41 -34.21
C LYS A 217 11.25 5.94 -34.19
N LYS A 218 10.14 6.43 -34.76
CA LYS A 218 9.82 7.86 -34.95
C LYS A 218 8.46 8.23 -34.35
N ILE A 219 8.21 9.53 -34.24
CA ILE A 219 6.85 10.02 -34.01
C ILE A 219 6.04 9.79 -35.29
N LEU A 220 4.81 9.28 -35.16
CA LEU A 220 3.94 9.01 -36.31
C LEU A 220 3.45 10.32 -36.94
N SER A 221 3.27 10.32 -38.26
CA SER A 221 2.49 11.40 -38.93
C SER A 221 1.00 11.27 -38.58
N LYS A 222 0.22 12.32 -38.84
CA LYS A 222 -1.24 12.26 -38.63
C LYS A 222 -1.91 11.15 -39.44
N GLU A 223 -1.48 10.90 -40.67
CA GLU A 223 -2.00 9.79 -41.47
C GLU A 223 -1.63 8.42 -40.88
N GLU A 224 -0.40 8.28 -40.36
CA GLU A 224 0.04 7.04 -39.68
C GLU A 224 -0.72 6.83 -38.35
N GLU A 225 -1.02 7.90 -37.61
CA GLU A 225 -1.87 7.86 -36.41
C GLU A 225 -3.30 7.46 -36.73
N GLU A 226 -3.89 8.01 -37.80
CA GLU A 226 -5.23 7.66 -38.27
C GLU A 226 -5.30 6.19 -38.73
N GLN A 227 -4.29 5.72 -39.45
CA GLN A 227 -4.17 4.33 -39.85
C GLN A 227 -4.02 3.40 -38.63
N PHE A 228 -3.24 3.80 -37.62
CA PHE A 228 -3.15 3.06 -36.36
C PHE A 228 -4.47 3.09 -35.59
N TYR A 229 -5.14 4.25 -35.54
CA TYR A 229 -6.46 4.43 -34.92
C TYR A 229 -7.46 3.45 -35.52
N LEU A 230 -7.65 3.41 -36.84
CA LEU A 230 -8.56 2.47 -37.49
C LEU A 230 -8.25 1.01 -37.11
N ASN A 231 -6.95 0.66 -37.11
CA ASN A 231 -6.47 -0.70 -36.78
C ASN A 231 -6.55 -1.10 -35.30
N ALA A 232 -6.55 -0.13 -34.38
CA ALA A 232 -6.64 -0.35 -32.94
C ALA A 232 -8.09 -0.23 -32.45
N ASN A 233 -8.84 0.70 -33.04
CA ASN A 233 -10.22 1.02 -32.71
C ASN A 233 -11.19 -0.08 -33.16
N GLU A 234 -10.91 -0.86 -34.23
CA GLU A 234 -11.74 -2.02 -34.57
C GLU A 234 -11.84 -3.04 -33.42
N THR A 235 -10.79 -3.20 -32.60
CA THR A 235 -10.81 -4.15 -31.47
C THR A 235 -11.58 -3.60 -30.26
N ASP A 236 -11.41 -2.31 -29.95
CA ASP A 236 -12.08 -1.65 -28.82
C ASP A 236 -13.53 -1.23 -29.14
N THR A 237 -13.84 -0.91 -30.40
CA THR A 237 -15.20 -0.63 -30.90
C THR A 237 -16.04 -1.91 -30.88
N LEU A 238 -15.48 -3.07 -31.26
CA LEU A 238 -16.16 -4.36 -31.07
C LEU A 238 -16.44 -4.66 -29.59
N ILE A 239 -15.49 -4.39 -28.67
CA ILE A 239 -15.69 -4.57 -27.22
C ILE A 239 -16.69 -3.54 -26.64
N SER A 240 -16.70 -2.31 -27.18
CA SER A 240 -17.56 -1.18 -26.78
C SER A 240 -19.00 -1.30 -27.32
N GLU A 241 -19.18 -1.73 -28.56
CA GLU A 241 -20.49 -1.98 -29.18
C GLU A 241 -21.16 -3.21 -28.58
N GLU A 242 -20.39 -4.25 -28.23
CA GLU A 242 -20.94 -5.42 -27.52
C GLU A 242 -21.34 -5.10 -26.07
N SER A 243 -20.74 -4.08 -25.44
CA SER A 243 -20.97 -3.71 -24.04
C SER A 243 -22.02 -2.60 -23.81
N SER A 244 -22.56 -2.00 -24.87
CA SER A 244 -23.43 -0.81 -24.81
C SER A 244 -24.92 -1.04 -25.05
N ILE A 245 -25.39 -2.28 -25.28
CA ILE A 245 -26.80 -2.53 -25.61
C ILE A 245 -27.54 -3.26 -24.47
N ASP A 246 -28.68 -2.68 -24.08
CA ASP A 246 -29.62 -3.06 -23.01
C ASP A 246 -29.95 -4.57 -22.96
N ILE A 247 -29.98 -5.11 -21.75
CA ILE A 247 -29.95 -6.56 -21.43
C ILE A 247 -31.33 -7.07 -20.98
N TYR A 248 -32.29 -6.18 -20.71
CA TYR A 248 -33.51 -6.57 -20.02
C TYR A 248 -34.74 -6.82 -20.91
N SER A 249 -34.64 -6.59 -22.22
CA SER A 249 -35.66 -7.05 -23.18
C SER A 249 -35.10 -7.15 -24.61
N SER A 250 -35.03 -8.35 -25.22
CA SER A 250 -35.03 -8.61 -26.69
C SER A 250 -34.30 -9.91 -27.07
N GLU A 251 -34.33 -10.23 -28.37
CA GLU A 251 -33.60 -11.26 -29.15
C GLU A 251 -32.12 -11.49 -28.75
N LYS A 252 -31.53 -10.62 -27.94
CA LYS A 252 -30.17 -10.69 -27.41
C LYS A 252 -29.85 -11.89 -26.50
N ARG A 253 -30.80 -12.44 -25.73
CA ARG A 253 -30.57 -13.72 -25.01
C ARG A 253 -30.42 -14.88 -26.01
N ASN A 254 -31.17 -14.85 -27.11
CA ASN A 254 -31.01 -15.81 -28.19
C ASN A 254 -29.70 -15.57 -28.96
N TYR A 255 -29.27 -14.31 -29.12
CA TYR A 255 -27.98 -13.97 -29.69
C TYR A 255 -26.79 -14.46 -28.82
N LEU A 256 -26.79 -14.22 -27.50
CA LEU A 256 -25.73 -14.71 -26.61
C LEU A 256 -25.70 -16.24 -26.51
N LYS A 257 -26.87 -16.90 -26.55
CA LYS A 257 -26.95 -18.36 -26.70
C LYS A 257 -26.37 -18.83 -28.03
N LYS A 258 -26.71 -18.17 -29.15
CA LYS A 258 -26.17 -18.46 -30.50
C LYS A 258 -24.66 -18.18 -30.57
N LEU A 259 -24.16 -17.12 -29.95
CA LEU A 259 -22.76 -16.74 -29.89
C LEU A 259 -21.97 -17.76 -29.06
N HIS A 260 -22.49 -18.16 -27.88
CA HIS A 260 -21.90 -19.23 -27.08
C HIS A 260 -21.83 -20.54 -27.89
N HIS A 261 -22.90 -20.91 -28.60
CA HIS A 261 -22.90 -22.11 -29.45
C HIS A 261 -21.91 -21.99 -30.62
N LYS A 262 -21.79 -20.82 -31.25
CA LYS A 262 -20.78 -20.57 -32.30
C LYS A 262 -19.36 -20.68 -31.75
N ILE A 263 -19.07 -20.07 -30.60
CA ILE A 263 -17.76 -20.15 -29.92
C ILE A 263 -17.45 -21.61 -29.53
N ALA A 264 -18.42 -22.35 -29.01
CA ALA A 264 -18.28 -23.77 -28.67
C ALA A 264 -18.05 -24.65 -29.93
N ASN A 265 -18.77 -24.39 -31.02
CA ASN A 265 -18.61 -25.10 -32.29
C ASN A 265 -17.25 -24.80 -32.94
N ILE A 266 -16.81 -23.55 -32.95
CA ILE A 266 -15.48 -23.15 -33.43
C ILE A 266 -14.40 -23.78 -32.54
N THR A 267 -14.56 -23.77 -31.22
CA THR A 267 -13.62 -24.43 -30.29
C THR A 267 -13.54 -25.94 -30.57
N THR A 268 -14.67 -26.59 -30.86
CA THR A 268 -14.73 -28.03 -31.17
C THR A 268 -14.11 -28.35 -32.53
N PHE A 269 -14.44 -27.56 -33.57
CA PHE A 269 -13.82 -27.66 -34.89
C PHE A 269 -12.31 -27.48 -34.79
N MET A 270 -11.86 -26.43 -34.11
CA MET A 270 -10.45 -26.13 -33.91
C MET A 270 -9.71 -27.23 -33.12
N LYS A 271 -10.33 -27.85 -32.10
CA LYS A 271 -9.77 -29.02 -31.41
C LYS A 271 -9.60 -30.22 -32.35
N LYS A 272 -10.56 -30.46 -33.25
CA LYS A 272 -10.48 -31.53 -34.27
C LYS A 272 -9.42 -31.21 -35.33
N SER A 273 -9.36 -29.98 -35.83
CA SER A 273 -8.37 -29.51 -36.80
C SER A 273 -6.96 -29.59 -36.24
N ARG A 274 -6.75 -29.24 -34.96
CA ARG A 274 -5.45 -29.39 -34.28
C ARG A 274 -5.00 -30.85 -34.21
N LYS A 275 -5.91 -31.79 -33.94
CA LYS A 275 -5.61 -33.23 -33.92
C LYS A 275 -5.22 -33.78 -35.30
N ILE A 276 -5.72 -33.16 -36.38
CA ILE A 276 -5.41 -33.53 -37.77
C ILE A 276 -4.11 -32.86 -38.24
N LEU A 277 -3.84 -31.64 -37.78
CA LEU A 277 -2.70 -30.82 -38.23
C LEU A 277 -1.51 -30.86 -37.27
N SER A 278 -1.53 -31.70 -36.23
CA SER A 278 -0.54 -31.69 -35.13
C SER A 278 0.92 -31.87 -35.56
N GLN A 279 1.18 -32.44 -36.75
CA GLN A 279 2.54 -32.58 -37.28
C GLN A 279 3.10 -31.31 -37.94
N SER A 280 2.25 -30.39 -38.41
CA SER A 280 2.64 -29.13 -39.09
C SER A 280 2.28 -27.87 -38.31
N VAL A 281 1.29 -27.94 -37.40
CA VAL A 281 0.69 -26.78 -36.71
C VAL A 281 1.11 -26.63 -35.26
N ASP A 282 1.56 -27.69 -34.56
CA ASP A 282 2.00 -27.57 -33.16
C ASP A 282 3.32 -26.79 -33.00
N ARG A 283 3.97 -26.35 -34.10
CA ARG A 283 5.10 -25.42 -34.08
C ARG A 283 4.69 -23.95 -34.32
N ASP A 284 3.42 -23.68 -34.66
CA ASP A 284 2.92 -22.32 -34.89
C ASP A 284 2.30 -21.74 -33.60
N VAL A 285 3.05 -20.80 -32.99
CA VAL A 285 2.69 -20.13 -31.75
C VAL A 285 1.41 -19.29 -31.88
N TYR A 286 1.06 -18.78 -33.06
CA TYR A 286 -0.21 -18.06 -33.26
C TYR A 286 -1.40 -19.00 -33.20
N ILE A 287 -1.24 -20.23 -33.69
CA ILE A 287 -2.30 -21.22 -33.59
C ILE A 287 -2.46 -21.65 -32.13
N SER A 288 -1.37 -21.82 -31.38
CA SER A 288 -1.44 -22.09 -29.93
C SER A 288 -2.03 -20.93 -29.12
N LEU A 289 -1.59 -19.68 -29.34
CA LEU A 289 -2.13 -18.49 -28.67
C LEU A 289 -3.60 -18.23 -29.05
N PHE A 290 -3.97 -18.46 -30.32
CA PHE A 290 -5.36 -18.41 -30.75
C PHE A 290 -6.19 -19.49 -30.05
N HIS A 291 -5.66 -20.71 -29.89
CA HIS A 291 -6.32 -21.77 -29.13
C HIS A 291 -6.47 -21.45 -27.65
N ASP A 292 -5.45 -20.88 -27.00
CA ASP A 292 -5.46 -20.52 -25.58
C ASP A 292 -6.37 -19.31 -25.31
N GLY A 293 -6.33 -18.32 -26.21
CA GLY A 293 -7.23 -17.17 -26.22
C GLY A 293 -8.68 -17.60 -26.47
N LEU A 294 -8.93 -18.47 -27.45
CA LEU A 294 -10.26 -19.02 -27.73
C LEU A 294 -10.76 -19.92 -26.59
N SER A 295 -9.87 -20.68 -25.94
CA SER A 295 -10.19 -21.48 -24.74
C SER A 295 -10.58 -20.58 -23.57
N SER A 296 -9.82 -19.51 -23.34
CA SER A 296 -10.12 -18.50 -22.31
C SER A 296 -11.42 -17.76 -22.59
N LEU A 297 -11.64 -17.36 -23.85
CA LEU A 297 -12.90 -16.75 -24.31
C LEU A 297 -14.08 -17.72 -24.15
N ASN A 298 -13.89 -19.00 -24.46
CA ASN A 298 -14.90 -20.04 -24.25
C ASN A 298 -15.19 -20.23 -22.75
N GLN A 299 -14.19 -20.23 -21.88
CA GLN A 299 -14.39 -20.30 -20.43
C GLN A 299 -15.10 -19.07 -19.87
N ILE A 300 -14.76 -17.86 -20.34
CA ILE A 300 -15.42 -16.61 -19.96
C ILE A 300 -16.87 -16.62 -20.47
N SER A 301 -17.08 -16.95 -21.75
CA SER A 301 -18.40 -17.12 -22.37
C SER A 301 -19.24 -18.14 -21.61
N GLN A 302 -18.66 -19.26 -21.20
CA GLN A 302 -19.33 -20.29 -20.41
C GLN A 302 -19.64 -19.83 -18.98
N LYS A 303 -18.78 -19.02 -18.34
CA LYS A 303 -19.06 -18.41 -17.04
C LYS A 303 -20.17 -17.36 -17.12
N VAL A 304 -20.20 -16.57 -18.19
CA VAL A 304 -21.26 -15.58 -18.49
C VAL A 304 -22.58 -16.31 -18.81
N TYR A 305 -22.54 -17.34 -19.66
CA TYR A 305 -23.69 -18.18 -20.00
C TYR A 305 -24.28 -18.89 -18.77
N ASN A 306 -23.42 -19.38 -17.87
CA ASN A 306 -23.81 -20.07 -16.64
C ASN A 306 -24.00 -19.14 -15.43
N ASN A 307 -23.90 -17.82 -15.61
CA ASN A 307 -24.12 -16.82 -14.56
C ASN A 307 -23.26 -17.03 -13.28
N ARG A 308 -21.96 -17.30 -13.45
CA ARG A 308 -21.03 -17.59 -12.33
C ARG A 308 -20.39 -16.32 -11.74
N THR A 309 -20.12 -16.35 -10.43
CA THR A 309 -19.46 -15.30 -9.63
C THR A 309 -18.09 -14.87 -10.20
N PHE A 310 -17.85 -13.56 -10.25
CA PHE A 310 -16.58 -12.95 -10.67
C PHE A 310 -15.72 -12.54 -9.48
N TYR A 311 -14.40 -12.47 -9.65
CA TYR A 311 -13.46 -12.03 -8.61
C TYR A 311 -12.80 -10.70 -9.01
N SER A 312 -12.68 -9.77 -8.06
CA SER A 312 -12.06 -8.46 -8.23
C SER A 312 -11.08 -8.18 -7.09
N SER A 313 -9.84 -7.82 -7.39
CA SER A 313 -8.86 -7.36 -6.39
C SER A 313 -9.05 -5.89 -6.00
N ARG A 314 -9.84 -5.12 -6.74
CA ARG A 314 -9.92 -3.66 -6.61
C ARG A 314 -11.25 -3.20 -6.01
N ARG A 315 -11.37 -3.34 -4.69
CA ARG A 315 -12.57 -2.95 -3.91
C ARG A 315 -13.05 -1.52 -4.19
N ARG A 316 -12.13 -0.55 -4.16
CA ARG A 316 -12.45 0.89 -4.30
C ARG A 316 -13.07 1.18 -5.67
N SER A 317 -12.47 0.68 -6.75
CA SER A 317 -12.98 0.84 -8.12
C SER A 317 -14.30 0.10 -8.31
N ALA A 318 -14.42 -1.14 -7.82
CA ALA A 318 -15.65 -1.92 -7.91
C ALA A 318 -16.82 -1.22 -7.18
N ARG A 319 -16.58 -0.72 -5.96
CA ARG A 319 -17.54 0.08 -5.20
C ARG A 319 -17.93 1.37 -5.94
N LYS A 320 -16.95 2.11 -6.46
CA LYS A 320 -17.20 3.36 -7.18
C LYS A 320 -18.11 3.14 -8.39
N VAL A 321 -17.83 2.12 -9.20
CA VAL A 321 -18.67 1.75 -10.35
C VAL A 321 -20.04 1.28 -9.90
N PHE A 322 -20.11 0.46 -8.85
CA PHE A 322 -21.36 -0.05 -8.28
C PHE A 322 -22.28 1.10 -7.82
N LEU A 323 -21.75 2.02 -7.01
CA LEU A 323 -22.50 3.15 -6.46
C LEU A 323 -22.96 4.10 -7.57
N ARG A 324 -22.08 4.43 -8.52
CA ARG A 324 -22.43 5.26 -9.69
C ARG A 324 -23.51 4.63 -10.55
N LYS A 325 -23.49 3.30 -10.76
CA LYS A 325 -24.54 2.63 -11.53
C LYS A 325 -25.88 2.62 -10.79
N LEU A 326 -25.88 2.41 -9.48
CA LEU A 326 -27.11 2.47 -8.70
C LEU A 326 -27.69 3.88 -8.66
N SER A 327 -26.86 4.91 -8.51
CA SER A 327 -27.32 6.30 -8.43
C SER A 327 -28.02 6.80 -9.70
N LEU A 328 -27.79 6.15 -10.86
CA LEU A 328 -28.53 6.45 -12.09
C LEU A 328 -29.99 6.00 -12.04
N THR A 329 -30.35 5.12 -11.11
CA THR A 329 -31.74 4.65 -10.92
C THR A 329 -32.39 5.45 -9.78
N PRO A 330 -33.49 6.18 -10.05
CA PRO A 330 -34.23 6.90 -9.01
C PRO A 330 -34.69 5.98 -7.87
N ASN A 331 -34.66 6.48 -6.63
CA ASN A 331 -35.08 5.75 -5.43
C ASN A 331 -34.34 4.42 -5.16
N SER A 332 -33.16 4.24 -5.75
CA SER A 332 -32.31 3.09 -5.47
C SER A 332 -31.80 3.12 -4.04
N SER A 333 -31.54 1.93 -3.49
CA SER A 333 -30.95 1.78 -2.17
C SER A 333 -29.95 0.63 -2.12
N CYS A 334 -28.94 0.79 -1.27
CA CYS A 334 -27.96 -0.25 -1.00
C CYS A 334 -27.65 -0.36 0.49
N ALA A 335 -27.17 -1.54 0.86
CA ALA A 335 -26.69 -1.83 2.20
C ALA A 335 -25.20 -2.17 2.14
N PHE A 336 -24.46 -1.69 3.13
CA PHE A 336 -23.02 -1.73 3.18
C PHE A 336 -22.54 -2.19 4.56
N VAL A 337 -21.62 -3.15 4.59
CA VAL A 337 -20.96 -3.61 5.82
C VAL A 337 -19.46 -3.45 5.65
N TYR A 338 -18.83 -2.76 6.60
CA TYR A 338 -17.47 -2.28 6.48
C TYR A 338 -16.61 -2.63 7.71
N PRO A 339 -15.56 -3.46 7.58
CA PRO A 339 -14.67 -3.75 8.71
C PRO A 339 -13.56 -2.70 8.82
N LEU A 340 -13.35 -2.14 10.02
CA LEU A 340 -12.22 -1.21 10.30
C LEU A 340 -10.86 -1.92 10.41
N PHE A 341 -10.86 -3.19 10.80
CA PHE A 341 -9.65 -3.97 11.01
C PHE A 341 -8.99 -4.53 9.73
N ALA A 342 -9.61 -4.31 8.55
CA ALA A 342 -9.07 -4.77 7.28
C ALA A 342 -7.97 -3.82 6.76
N LYS A 343 -6.73 -4.04 7.21
CA LYS A 343 -5.52 -3.20 6.94
C LYS A 343 -5.32 -2.78 5.47
N ASP A 344 -5.79 -3.56 4.51
CA ASP A 344 -5.51 -3.33 3.08
C ASP A 344 -6.52 -2.43 2.37
N SER A 345 -7.60 -1.98 3.03
CA SER A 345 -8.68 -1.29 2.32
C SER A 345 -9.63 -0.52 3.20
N THR A 346 -9.18 0.38 4.07
CA THR A 346 -10.11 1.15 4.90
C THR A 346 -10.49 2.48 4.24
N LEU A 347 -11.78 2.80 4.33
CA LEU A 347 -12.36 4.10 4.06
C LEU A 347 -11.94 5.09 5.16
N PHE A 348 -11.45 4.54 6.28
CA PHE A 348 -11.31 5.18 7.58
C PHE A 348 -9.93 5.01 8.26
N ALA A 349 -8.96 4.24 7.73
CA ALA A 349 -7.69 3.98 8.48
C ALA A 349 -6.49 4.83 8.06
N THR A 350 -6.68 5.84 7.20
CA THR A 350 -5.62 6.81 6.88
C THR A 350 -6.24 8.18 6.57
N GLU A 351 -5.62 9.25 7.05
CA GLU A 351 -5.88 10.63 6.55
C GLU A 351 -5.37 10.83 5.11
N ASP A 352 -5.23 9.75 4.33
CA ASP A 352 -4.72 9.84 2.97
C ASP A 352 -5.77 10.41 2.00
N LYS A 353 -5.28 11.06 0.95
CA LYS A 353 -6.11 11.68 -0.09
C LYS A 353 -7.12 10.70 -0.70
N ARG A 354 -6.76 9.42 -0.84
CA ARG A 354 -7.59 8.40 -1.50
C ARG A 354 -8.79 7.97 -0.67
N SER A 355 -8.64 7.94 0.65
CA SER A 355 -9.72 7.65 1.59
C SER A 355 -10.70 8.82 1.64
N ARG A 356 -10.18 10.05 1.61
CA ARG A 356 -11.00 11.27 1.47
C ARG A 356 -11.78 11.29 0.14
N GLU A 357 -11.13 11.00 -0.99
CA GLU A 357 -11.79 10.90 -2.30
C GLU A 357 -12.88 9.81 -2.32
N ALA A 358 -12.63 8.67 -1.68
CA ALA A 358 -13.59 7.59 -1.56
C ALA A 358 -14.82 7.94 -0.70
N LEU A 359 -14.61 8.69 0.40
CA LEU A 359 -15.69 9.24 1.22
C LEU A 359 -16.50 10.26 0.42
N GLU A 360 -15.82 11.12 -0.35
CA GLU A 360 -16.48 12.13 -1.18
C GLU A 360 -17.33 11.52 -2.29
N ASP A 361 -16.84 10.44 -2.92
CA ASP A 361 -17.63 9.68 -3.91
C ASP A 361 -18.93 9.15 -3.28
N ILE A 362 -18.90 8.67 -2.03
CA ILE A 362 -20.08 8.20 -1.30
C ILE A 362 -21.04 9.34 -1.00
N VAL A 363 -20.54 10.48 -0.51
CA VAL A 363 -21.34 11.69 -0.27
C VAL A 363 -22.00 12.17 -1.56
N THR A 364 -21.26 12.16 -2.66
CA THR A 364 -21.76 12.61 -3.98
C THR A 364 -22.93 11.76 -4.46
N VAL A 365 -22.82 10.43 -4.35
CA VAL A 365 -23.93 9.55 -4.76
C VAL A 365 -25.12 9.64 -3.80
N ALA A 366 -24.89 9.84 -2.51
CA ALA A 366 -25.97 10.07 -1.54
C ALA A 366 -26.75 11.35 -1.88
N LYS A 367 -26.05 12.45 -2.18
CA LYS A 367 -26.64 13.72 -2.65
C LYS A 367 -27.47 13.56 -3.93
N SER A 368 -27.12 12.61 -4.80
CA SER A 368 -27.90 12.30 -6.00
C SER A 368 -29.19 11.49 -5.74
N GLY A 369 -29.48 11.16 -4.48
CA GLY A 369 -30.72 10.49 -4.06
C GLY A 369 -30.59 8.99 -3.80
N LEU A 370 -29.38 8.41 -3.87
CA LEU A 370 -29.13 7.02 -3.49
C LEU A 370 -29.21 6.86 -1.96
N LYS A 371 -30.11 6.00 -1.47
CA LYS A 371 -30.21 5.71 -0.03
C LYS A 371 -29.19 4.65 0.38
N ILE A 372 -28.35 4.97 1.36
CA ILE A 372 -27.25 4.10 1.81
C ILE A 372 -27.44 3.78 3.29
N ASP A 373 -27.56 2.49 3.60
CA ASP A 373 -27.44 1.99 4.97
C ASP A 373 -26.05 1.38 5.15
N MET A 374 -25.28 1.84 6.12
CA MET A 374 -23.91 1.42 6.38
C MET A 374 -23.76 0.91 7.82
N VAL A 375 -23.13 -0.26 7.98
CA VAL A 375 -22.69 -0.75 9.28
C VAL A 375 -21.17 -0.88 9.31
N ILE A 376 -20.55 -0.23 10.29
CA ILE A 376 -19.12 -0.30 10.55
C ILE A 376 -18.87 -1.41 11.59
N VAL A 377 -17.98 -2.35 11.27
CA VAL A 377 -17.59 -3.47 12.14
C VAL A 377 -16.23 -3.18 12.75
N MET A 378 -16.17 -3.17 14.07
CA MET A 378 -14.97 -2.89 14.87
C MET A 378 -14.61 -4.09 15.74
N ARG A 379 -13.34 -4.27 16.07
CA ARG A 379 -12.91 -5.14 17.19
C ARG A 379 -12.89 -4.35 18.48
N LEU A 380 -12.90 -5.06 19.60
CA LEU A 380 -12.74 -4.45 20.93
C LEU A 380 -11.44 -3.64 21.05
N GLU A 381 -10.36 -4.08 20.41
CA GLU A 381 -9.08 -3.36 20.40
C GLU A 381 -9.00 -2.19 19.40
N ASP A 382 -9.96 -2.02 18.49
CA ASP A 382 -9.89 -0.96 17.48
C ASP A 382 -10.23 0.41 18.12
N GLU A 383 -9.39 1.42 17.91
CA GLU A 383 -9.60 2.76 18.44
C GLU A 383 -10.48 3.63 17.52
N MET A 384 -11.47 4.32 18.11
CA MET A 384 -12.23 5.38 17.43
C MET A 384 -11.44 6.70 17.45
N THR A 385 -10.57 6.88 16.47
CA THR A 385 -9.81 8.13 16.29
C THR A 385 -10.72 9.30 15.92
N GLU A 386 -10.23 10.53 16.10
CA GLU A 386 -11.00 11.73 15.77
C GLU A 386 -11.37 11.80 14.28
N TYR A 387 -10.43 11.44 13.40
CA TYR A 387 -10.69 11.34 11.97
C TYR A 387 -11.85 10.39 11.62
N ILE A 388 -11.95 9.23 12.31
CA ILE A 388 -13.05 8.28 12.07
C ILE A 388 -14.37 8.90 12.52
N LYS A 389 -14.38 9.61 13.65
CA LYS A 389 -15.58 10.29 14.14
C LYS A 389 -16.02 11.38 13.18
N GLU A 390 -15.13 12.29 12.80
CA GLU A 390 -15.41 13.39 11.87
C GLU A 390 -15.92 12.86 10.52
N SER A 391 -15.23 11.85 9.96
CA SER A 391 -15.63 11.24 8.69
C SER A 391 -17.01 10.58 8.78
N THR A 392 -17.32 9.95 9.90
CA THR A 392 -18.61 9.30 10.13
C THR A 392 -19.74 10.32 10.30
N SER A 393 -19.52 11.36 11.12
CA SER A 393 -20.47 12.47 11.29
C SER A 393 -20.78 13.14 9.95
N ARG A 394 -19.76 13.40 9.14
CA ARG A 394 -19.92 13.98 7.81
C ARG A 394 -20.78 13.14 6.88
N LEU A 395 -20.66 11.81 6.92
CA LEU A 395 -21.51 10.93 6.13
C LEU A 395 -22.97 10.97 6.62
N ILE A 396 -23.18 10.98 7.94
CA ILE A 396 -24.52 11.07 8.55
C ILE A 396 -25.22 12.38 8.18
N GLU A 397 -24.51 13.51 8.24
CA GLU A 397 -25.01 14.83 7.81
C GLU A 397 -25.52 14.84 6.36
N HIS A 398 -24.98 13.96 5.52
CA HIS A 398 -25.36 13.80 4.12
C HIS A 398 -26.41 12.70 3.88
N GLY A 399 -27.12 12.27 4.93
CA GLY A 399 -28.30 11.40 4.84
C GLY A 399 -27.98 9.91 4.75
N ILE A 400 -26.79 9.49 5.16
CA ILE A 400 -26.37 8.08 5.20
C ILE A 400 -26.70 7.51 6.58
N ASP A 401 -27.45 6.40 6.66
CA ASP A 401 -27.76 5.70 7.93
C ASP A 401 -26.53 4.90 8.35
N ILE A 402 -25.81 5.35 9.38
CA ILE A 402 -24.60 4.67 9.89
C ILE A 402 -24.84 4.07 11.27
N ARG A 403 -24.44 2.79 11.40
CA ARG A 403 -24.42 2.06 12.67
C ARG A 403 -23.07 1.41 12.91
N ILE A 404 -22.76 1.08 14.16
CA ILE A 404 -21.50 0.45 14.56
C ILE A 404 -21.78 -0.84 15.34
N VAL A 405 -21.00 -1.89 15.06
CA VAL A 405 -21.09 -3.18 15.75
C VAL A 405 -19.70 -3.71 16.11
N LEU A 406 -19.61 -4.43 17.22
CA LEU A 406 -18.40 -5.15 17.60
C LEU A 406 -18.36 -6.52 16.91
N LYS A 407 -17.25 -6.90 16.28
CA LYS A 407 -17.05 -8.16 15.57
C LYS A 407 -17.38 -9.35 16.47
N GLU A 408 -16.94 -9.30 17.71
CA GLU A 408 -17.11 -10.31 18.75
C GLU A 408 -18.59 -10.59 19.04
N SER A 409 -19.48 -9.62 18.79
CA SER A 409 -20.92 -9.79 18.98
C SER A 409 -21.62 -10.54 17.85
N ILE A 410 -21.00 -10.64 16.67
CA ILE A 410 -21.61 -11.19 15.46
C ILE A 410 -20.85 -12.38 14.88
N GLU A 411 -19.62 -12.67 15.35
CA GLU A 411 -18.68 -13.50 14.60
C GLU A 411 -19.04 -14.96 14.38
N SER A 412 -19.78 -15.55 15.32
CA SER A 412 -20.21 -16.95 15.26
C SER A 412 -21.34 -17.19 14.25
N SER A 413 -21.80 -16.14 13.59
CA SER A 413 -23.21 -16.04 13.23
C SER A 413 -23.45 -15.48 11.82
N ILE A 414 -22.38 -15.08 11.12
CA ILE A 414 -22.44 -14.46 9.79
C ILE A 414 -21.40 -15.06 8.84
N THR A 415 -21.64 -14.93 7.55
CA THR A 415 -20.77 -15.47 6.50
C THR A 415 -19.78 -14.45 5.94
N SER A 416 -20.06 -13.15 6.10
CA SER A 416 -19.23 -12.05 5.61
C SER A 416 -19.27 -10.82 6.54
N TYR A 417 -18.11 -10.21 6.78
CA TYR A 417 -17.99 -8.90 7.46
C TYR A 417 -17.71 -7.75 6.49
N ASP A 418 -17.69 -8.03 5.18
CA ASP A 418 -17.23 -7.08 4.18
C ASP A 418 -17.99 -7.26 2.87
N PHE A 419 -19.04 -6.45 2.70
CA PHE A 419 -19.88 -6.52 1.52
C PHE A 419 -20.69 -5.25 1.26
N ILE A 420 -21.10 -5.08 0.00
CA ILE A 420 -22.10 -4.11 -0.45
C ILE A 420 -23.09 -4.83 -1.35
N TYR A 421 -24.38 -4.57 -1.18
CA TYR A 421 -25.40 -5.12 -2.09
C TYR A 421 -26.52 -4.12 -2.36
N SER A 422 -27.12 -4.25 -3.54
CA SER A 422 -28.30 -3.49 -3.94
C SER A 422 -29.53 -4.08 -3.26
N LYS A 423 -30.36 -3.28 -2.59
CA LYS A 423 -31.58 -3.80 -1.94
C LYS A 423 -32.60 -4.35 -2.96
N SER A 424 -32.50 -3.93 -4.23
CA SER A 424 -33.20 -4.55 -5.35
C SER A 424 -32.68 -5.95 -5.75
N LYS A 425 -31.69 -6.47 -5.01
CA LYS A 425 -31.05 -7.77 -5.16
C LYS A 425 -30.51 -8.09 -6.56
N LYS A 426 -30.03 -7.06 -7.28
CA LYS A 426 -29.50 -7.21 -8.65
C LYS A 426 -28.02 -7.57 -8.67
N VAL A 427 -27.28 -7.05 -7.70
CA VAL A 427 -25.83 -7.20 -7.62
C VAL A 427 -25.35 -7.04 -6.17
N ALA A 428 -24.30 -7.79 -5.83
CA ALA A 428 -23.50 -7.63 -4.62
C ALA A 428 -22.00 -7.75 -4.90
N ILE A 429 -21.21 -7.11 -4.05
CA ILE A 429 -19.75 -7.25 -3.96
C ILE A 429 -19.44 -7.67 -2.53
N TYR A 430 -18.77 -8.79 -2.30
CA TYR A 430 -18.55 -9.32 -0.95
C TYR A 430 -17.26 -10.12 -0.81
N ARG A 431 -16.83 -10.34 0.43
CA ARG A 431 -15.73 -11.24 0.78
C ARG A 431 -16.17 -12.16 1.92
N ASN A 432 -15.89 -13.45 1.86
CA ASN A 432 -16.26 -14.34 2.97
C ASN A 432 -15.34 -14.10 4.18
N ALA A 433 -15.89 -14.30 5.38
CA ALA A 433 -15.19 -14.18 6.66
C ALA A 433 -13.87 -14.98 6.73
N GLY A 434 -13.78 -16.12 6.04
CA GLY A 434 -12.61 -17.00 6.03
C GLY A 434 -11.69 -16.90 4.80
N ASP A 435 -11.99 -16.01 3.84
CA ASP A 435 -11.17 -15.90 2.63
C ASP A 435 -9.79 -15.32 2.97
N ARG A 436 -8.73 -16.14 2.87
CA ARG A 436 -7.32 -15.73 3.04
C ARG A 436 -6.82 -14.83 1.92
N ILE A 437 -7.54 -14.77 0.81
CA ILE A 437 -7.15 -14.05 -0.40
C ILE A 437 -7.96 -12.74 -0.50
N CYS A 438 -7.30 -11.62 -0.80
CA CYS A 438 -7.90 -10.27 -0.85
C CYS A 438 -8.82 -10.00 -2.05
N TYR A 439 -9.46 -11.02 -2.64
CA TYR A 439 -10.37 -10.85 -3.78
C TYR A 439 -11.82 -10.71 -3.31
N PHE A 440 -12.48 -9.66 -3.79
CA PHE A 440 -13.92 -9.45 -3.67
C PHE A 440 -14.67 -10.23 -4.74
N LYS A 441 -15.75 -10.90 -4.34
CA LYS A 441 -16.68 -11.59 -5.24
C LYS A 441 -17.74 -10.60 -5.71
N VAL A 442 -17.89 -10.44 -7.02
CA VAL A 442 -19.00 -9.72 -7.63
C VAL A 442 -20.02 -10.73 -8.14
N THR A 443 -21.26 -10.64 -7.67
CA THR A 443 -22.29 -11.62 -7.97
C THR A 443 -23.63 -10.97 -8.27
N ASN A 444 -24.40 -11.60 -9.15
CA ASN A 444 -25.84 -11.38 -9.36
C ASN A 444 -26.67 -12.60 -8.93
N ASN A 445 -26.04 -13.60 -8.30
CA ASN A 445 -26.72 -14.80 -7.81
C ASN A 445 -27.62 -14.42 -6.63
N ILE A 446 -28.92 -14.66 -6.81
CA ILE A 446 -29.95 -14.21 -5.86
C ILE A 446 -29.78 -14.86 -4.48
N ASP A 447 -29.36 -16.13 -4.41
CA ASP A 447 -29.19 -16.85 -3.14
C ASP A 447 -28.03 -16.28 -2.33
N SER A 448 -26.93 -15.96 -3.01
CA SER A 448 -25.78 -15.28 -2.40
C SER A 448 -26.19 -13.91 -1.87
N ILE A 449 -26.96 -13.15 -2.64
CA ILE A 449 -27.44 -11.82 -2.21
C ILE A 449 -28.44 -11.94 -1.07
N ASN A 450 -29.29 -12.97 -1.05
CA ASN A 450 -30.21 -13.25 0.04
C ASN A 450 -29.45 -13.59 1.33
N ASN A 451 -28.39 -14.38 1.26
CA ASN A 451 -27.54 -14.67 2.41
C ASN A 451 -26.87 -13.41 2.95
N LEU A 452 -26.34 -12.55 2.08
CA LEU A 452 -25.77 -11.26 2.49
C LEU A 452 -26.82 -10.31 3.06
N SER A 453 -28.04 -10.33 2.53
CA SER A 453 -29.16 -9.56 3.06
C SER A 453 -29.56 -10.04 4.45
N TYR A 454 -29.58 -11.35 4.69
CA TYR A 454 -29.81 -11.93 6.02
C TYR A 454 -28.70 -11.57 7.00
N ASP A 455 -27.44 -11.70 6.59
CA ASP A 455 -26.28 -11.27 7.37
C ASP A 455 -26.40 -9.78 7.73
N PHE A 456 -26.77 -8.93 6.77
CA PHE A 456 -26.95 -7.50 7.00
C PHE A 456 -28.00 -7.20 8.06
N GLU A 457 -29.20 -7.80 7.99
CA GLU A 457 -30.25 -7.55 8.98
C GLU A 457 -29.85 -8.01 10.38
N LYS A 458 -29.14 -9.15 10.46
CA LYS A 458 -28.62 -9.66 11.72
C LYS A 458 -27.58 -8.72 12.33
N ILE A 459 -26.63 -8.27 11.51
CA ILE A 459 -25.61 -7.29 11.88
C ILE A 459 -26.26 -5.97 12.30
N LYS A 460 -27.26 -5.50 11.55
CA LYS A 460 -27.98 -4.24 11.82
C LYS A 460 -28.71 -4.31 13.16
N ARG A 461 -29.37 -5.44 13.47
CA ARG A 461 -30.06 -5.66 14.75
C ARG A 461 -29.12 -5.56 15.95
N ASP A 462 -27.92 -6.13 15.84
CA ASP A 462 -26.96 -6.19 16.95
C ASP A 462 -26.01 -4.96 16.98
N SER A 463 -26.22 -4.00 16.06
CA SER A 463 -25.48 -2.74 15.96
C SER A 463 -26.12 -1.58 16.71
N TYR A 464 -25.32 -0.58 17.04
CA TYR A 464 -25.70 0.65 17.74
C TYR A 464 -25.69 1.83 16.78
N SER A 465 -26.50 2.86 17.05
CA SER A 465 -26.33 4.15 16.36
C SER A 465 -24.94 4.71 16.63
N PHE A 466 -24.45 5.60 15.77
CA PHE A 466 -23.15 6.25 15.97
C PHE A 466 -23.07 6.93 17.36
N ASP A 467 -24.08 7.74 17.70
CA ASP A 467 -24.13 8.46 18.97
C ASP A 467 -24.20 7.52 20.19
N ASP A 468 -25.01 6.45 20.12
CA ASP A 468 -25.08 5.46 21.21
C ASP A 468 -23.76 4.70 21.38
N PHE A 469 -23.06 4.44 20.27
CA PHE A 469 -21.76 3.78 20.30
C PHE A 469 -20.70 4.69 20.94
N ILE A 470 -20.63 5.96 20.55
CA ILE A 470 -19.72 6.96 21.12
C ILE A 470 -20.01 7.20 22.61
N ALA A 471 -21.29 7.22 22.99
CA ALA A 471 -21.71 7.26 24.40
C ALA A 471 -21.42 5.97 25.19
N GLN A 472 -20.70 5.01 24.59
CA GLN A 472 -20.28 3.73 25.16
C GLN A 472 -21.44 2.83 25.63
N LYS A 473 -22.65 3.00 25.08
CA LYS A 473 -23.80 2.14 25.43
C LYS A 473 -23.66 0.70 24.93
N HIS A 474 -22.68 0.45 24.06
CA HIS A 474 -22.35 -0.88 23.53
C HIS A 474 -21.59 -1.78 24.51
N ILE A 475 -20.95 -1.20 25.54
CA ILE A 475 -20.29 -1.98 26.60
C ILE A 475 -21.41 -2.59 27.44
N LYS A 476 -21.78 -3.84 27.12
CA LYS A 476 -22.64 -4.66 28.00
C LYS A 476 -21.86 -4.94 29.28
N MET A 477 -22.01 -4.03 30.24
CA MET A 477 -21.36 -4.11 31.53
C MET A 477 -21.86 -5.35 32.27
N GLY A 478 -21.02 -6.38 32.35
CA GLY A 478 -21.33 -7.58 33.11
C GLY A 478 -21.67 -7.22 34.57
N LYS A 479 -22.60 -7.96 35.19
CA LYS A 479 -23.02 -7.69 36.58
C LYS A 479 -21.82 -7.59 37.55
N LYS A 480 -20.78 -8.41 37.34
CA LYS A 480 -19.52 -8.39 38.10
C LYS A 480 -18.74 -7.09 37.90
N LEU A 481 -18.48 -6.69 36.65
CA LEU A 481 -17.74 -5.47 36.34
C LEU A 481 -18.42 -4.22 36.90
N LYS A 482 -19.76 -4.15 36.82
CA LYS A 482 -20.54 -3.05 37.41
C LYS A 482 -20.23 -2.81 38.89
N HIS A 483 -19.99 -3.89 39.64
CA HIS A 483 -19.71 -3.82 41.09
C HIS A 483 -18.24 -3.54 41.39
N LEU A 484 -17.35 -3.66 40.41
CA LEU A 484 -15.91 -3.41 40.56
C LEU A 484 -15.48 -2.04 40.02
N ILE A 485 -16.22 -1.41 39.11
CA ILE A 485 -15.87 -0.08 38.58
C ILE A 485 -15.77 0.96 39.69
N GLY A 486 -14.81 1.87 39.56
CA GLY A 486 -14.54 2.98 40.47
C GLY A 486 -13.36 2.71 41.40
N ARG A 487 -13.28 3.52 42.46
CA ARG A 487 -12.14 3.56 43.38
C ARG A 487 -12.13 2.41 44.39
N TRP A 488 -10.94 1.93 44.69
CA TRP A 488 -10.63 0.88 45.67
C TRP A 488 -9.29 1.14 46.36
N TYR A 489 -9.15 0.57 47.54
CA TYR A 489 -7.94 0.62 48.36
C TYR A 489 -7.51 -0.81 48.69
N ALA A 490 -6.31 -1.20 48.31
CA ALA A 490 -5.70 -2.49 48.66
C ALA A 490 -4.77 -2.33 49.86
N TYR A 491 -4.86 -3.28 50.80
CA TYR A 491 -4.05 -3.33 52.01
C TYR A 491 -3.43 -4.71 52.21
N SER A 492 -2.13 -4.76 52.49
CA SER A 492 -1.40 -6.00 52.83
C SER A 492 -0.11 -5.70 53.60
N TYR A 493 0.52 -6.70 54.23
CA TYR A 493 1.83 -6.51 54.85
C TYR A 493 2.96 -6.46 53.82
N GLY A 494 3.89 -5.50 53.98
CA GLY A 494 5.08 -5.36 53.13
C GLY A 494 6.31 -6.16 53.58
N THR A 495 7.46 -5.87 52.97
CA THR A 495 8.78 -6.33 53.41
C THR A 495 9.43 -5.42 54.47
N ILE A 496 9.00 -4.16 54.55
CA ILE A 496 9.61 -3.15 55.42
C ILE A 496 9.13 -3.34 56.85
N GLU A 497 10.07 -3.38 57.80
CA GLU A 497 9.80 -3.33 59.23
C GLU A 497 10.13 -1.95 59.79
N GLU A 498 9.20 -1.38 60.57
CA GLU A 498 9.36 -0.11 61.27
C GLU A 498 9.05 -0.34 62.75
N ALA A 499 9.97 0.05 63.65
CA ALA A 499 9.81 -0.10 65.10
C ALA A 499 9.43 -1.52 65.57
N GLY A 500 9.95 -2.56 64.91
CA GLY A 500 9.68 -3.96 65.25
C GLY A 500 8.35 -4.52 64.74
N GLN A 501 7.62 -3.76 63.89
CA GLN A 501 6.39 -4.22 63.26
C GLN A 501 6.49 -4.14 61.73
N THR A 502 5.90 -5.11 61.03
CA THR A 502 5.81 -5.07 59.56
C THR A 502 4.85 -3.98 59.11
N LYS A 503 5.31 -3.10 58.21
CA LYS A 503 4.53 -1.99 57.69
C LYS A 503 3.40 -2.49 56.78
N ILE A 504 2.21 -1.90 56.93
CA ILE A 504 1.09 -2.11 56.02
C ILE A 504 1.33 -1.29 54.76
N TRP A 505 1.23 -1.97 53.62
CA TRP A 505 1.22 -1.38 52.30
C TRP A 505 -0.20 -1.02 51.91
N GLU A 506 -0.39 0.23 51.47
CA GLU A 506 -1.65 0.74 50.94
C GLU A 506 -1.46 1.18 49.49
N VAL A 507 -2.36 0.76 48.61
CA VAL A 507 -2.48 1.30 47.24
C VAL A 507 -3.92 1.66 46.92
N GLU A 508 -4.09 2.90 46.48
CA GLU A 508 -5.33 3.35 45.86
C GLU A 508 -5.30 2.97 44.38
N TYR A 509 -6.41 2.45 43.85
CA TYR A 509 -6.55 2.24 42.41
C TYR A 509 -7.99 2.45 41.94
N GLU A 510 -8.13 2.81 40.67
CA GLU A 510 -9.41 3.02 40.01
C GLU A 510 -9.58 2.04 38.85
N ILE A 511 -10.71 1.32 38.83
CA ILE A 511 -11.08 0.40 37.75
C ILE A 511 -12.07 1.10 36.82
N ASP A 512 -11.73 1.19 35.53
CA ASP A 512 -12.62 1.79 34.52
C ASP A 512 -13.58 0.76 33.89
N ARG A 513 -14.45 1.24 33.00
CA ARG A 513 -15.43 0.39 32.28
C ARG A 513 -14.80 -0.57 31.26
N ARG A 514 -13.52 -0.39 30.93
CA ARG A 514 -12.74 -1.19 29.98
C ARG A 514 -11.83 -2.19 30.69
N GLU A 515 -12.01 -2.37 32.00
CA GLU A 515 -11.15 -3.23 32.83
C GLU A 515 -9.71 -2.71 32.94
N ASN A 516 -9.42 -1.45 32.58
CA ASN A 516 -8.13 -0.83 32.85
C ASN A 516 -8.07 -0.36 34.30
N ILE A 517 -6.85 -0.30 34.82
CA ILE A 517 -6.59 0.11 36.19
C ILE A 517 -5.46 1.12 36.25
N GLU A 518 -5.69 2.20 36.97
CA GLU A 518 -4.69 3.19 37.34
C GLU A 518 -4.51 3.16 38.85
N GLY A 519 -3.26 3.00 39.30
CA GLY A 519 -2.93 2.89 40.72
C GLY A 519 -2.07 4.07 41.18
N PHE A 520 -2.45 4.63 42.32
CA PHE A 520 -1.93 5.87 42.88
C PHE A 520 -1.28 5.61 44.24
N TYR A 521 -0.22 6.35 44.50
CA TYR A 521 0.41 6.42 45.82
C TYR A 521 0.76 7.89 46.09
N ASN A 522 0.19 8.45 47.17
CA ASN A 522 0.27 9.89 47.48
C ASN A 522 -0.16 10.77 46.29
N ASP A 523 -1.32 10.48 45.69
CA ASP A 523 -1.89 11.18 44.52
C ASP A 523 -1.06 11.12 43.22
N GLU A 524 0.09 10.45 43.22
CA GLU A 524 0.89 10.24 42.02
C GLU A 524 0.58 8.89 41.37
N LEU A 525 0.40 8.89 40.05
CA LEU A 525 0.25 7.67 39.28
C LEU A 525 1.54 6.84 39.34
N LYS A 526 1.50 5.69 40.01
CA LYS A 526 2.64 4.77 40.15
C LYS A 526 2.44 3.46 39.41
N TYR A 527 1.20 3.06 39.15
CA TYR A 527 0.87 1.76 38.57
C TYR A 527 -0.11 1.88 37.41
N LYS A 528 0.07 1.03 36.41
CA LYS A 528 -0.92 0.76 35.36
C LYS A 528 -1.21 -0.72 35.28
N GLY A 529 -2.45 -1.07 35.00
CA GLY A 529 -2.89 -2.44 35.12
C GLY A 529 -4.17 -2.76 34.38
N TYR A 530 -4.62 -4.00 34.55
CA TYR A 530 -5.90 -4.45 34.04
C TYR A 530 -6.54 -5.44 35.01
N LEU A 531 -7.87 -5.48 34.99
CA LEU A 531 -8.72 -6.46 35.63
C LEU A 531 -8.94 -7.61 34.64
N LYS A 532 -8.80 -8.85 35.11
CA LYS A 532 -9.25 -10.03 34.37
C LYS A 532 -10.40 -10.69 35.10
N LEU A 533 -11.59 -10.59 34.51
CA LEU A 533 -12.77 -11.30 34.97
C LEU A 533 -12.82 -12.72 34.41
N ASN A 534 -12.68 -13.71 35.27
CA ASN A 534 -12.88 -15.11 34.88
C ASN A 534 -14.31 -15.56 35.20
N ASN A 535 -14.82 -16.49 34.38
CA ASN A 535 -16.11 -17.14 34.64
C ASN A 535 -16.05 -18.15 35.79
N ILE A 536 -14.86 -18.70 36.06
CA ILE A 536 -14.63 -19.72 37.08
C ILE A 536 -14.08 -19.04 38.34
N ASN A 537 -14.79 -19.20 39.47
CA ASN A 537 -14.48 -18.94 40.90
C ASN A 537 -13.58 -17.77 41.35
N LYS A 538 -12.50 -17.41 40.65
CA LYS A 538 -11.55 -16.35 41.01
C LYS A 538 -11.24 -15.44 39.82
N SER A 539 -11.22 -14.14 40.07
CA SER A 539 -10.73 -13.11 39.14
C SER A 539 -9.46 -12.50 39.70
N TYR A 540 -8.74 -11.73 38.88
CA TYR A 540 -7.50 -11.11 39.32
C TYR A 540 -7.28 -9.74 38.71
N ILE A 541 -6.54 -8.91 39.42
CA ILE A 541 -6.03 -7.61 39.00
C ILE A 541 -4.52 -7.74 38.81
N VAL A 542 -4.00 -7.20 37.71
CA VAL A 542 -2.56 -7.09 37.46
C VAL A 542 -2.19 -5.62 37.48
N LEU A 543 -1.30 -5.23 38.37
CA LEU A 543 -0.72 -3.88 38.44
C LEU A 543 0.75 -3.96 38.05
N THR A 544 1.21 -3.02 37.22
CA THR A 544 2.62 -2.90 36.83
C THR A 544 3.14 -1.54 37.26
N SER A 545 4.22 -1.53 38.04
CA SER A 545 4.91 -0.30 38.44
C SER A 545 5.48 0.40 37.23
N ILE A 546 5.19 1.70 37.07
CA ILE A 546 5.68 2.50 35.93
C ILE A 546 7.20 2.61 35.95
N ARG A 547 7.81 2.71 37.15
CA ARG A 547 9.26 2.90 37.30
C ARG A 547 10.04 1.59 37.28
N SER A 548 9.65 0.62 38.11
CA SER A 548 10.41 -0.64 38.25
C SER A 548 9.97 -1.73 37.27
N ARG A 549 8.82 -1.59 36.61
CA ARG A 549 8.18 -2.63 35.79
C ARG A 549 7.83 -3.92 36.54
N ASN A 550 8.00 -3.95 37.86
CA ASN A 550 7.55 -5.06 38.71
C ASN A 550 6.03 -5.19 38.60
N ARG A 551 5.57 -6.45 38.61
CA ARG A 551 4.15 -6.79 38.54
C ARG A 551 3.64 -7.22 39.91
N SER A 552 2.43 -6.80 40.21
CA SER A 552 1.67 -7.20 41.38
C SER A 552 0.37 -7.84 40.92
N PHE A 553 0.03 -8.98 41.49
CA PHE A 553 -1.20 -9.71 41.20
C PHE A 553 -2.07 -9.69 42.45
N ILE A 554 -3.33 -9.28 42.30
CA ILE A 554 -4.34 -9.29 43.37
C ILE A 554 -5.44 -10.26 42.93
N ILE A 555 -5.54 -11.41 43.59
CA ILE A 555 -6.47 -12.49 43.25
C ILE A 555 -7.61 -12.49 44.25
N PHE A 556 -8.86 -12.57 43.78
CA PHE A 556 -10.04 -12.59 44.64
C PHE A 556 -11.11 -13.55 44.14
N HIS A 557 -11.97 -13.97 45.06
CA HIS A 557 -13.09 -14.83 44.73
C HIS A 557 -14.25 -14.04 44.12
N ASN A 558 -14.82 -14.57 43.05
CA ASN A 558 -15.95 -13.94 42.34
C ASN A 558 -17.19 -13.73 43.22
N LYS A 559 -17.37 -14.55 44.28
CA LYS A 559 -18.48 -14.42 45.23
C LYS A 559 -18.39 -13.16 46.09
N ASP A 560 -17.18 -12.62 46.26
CA ASP A 560 -16.92 -11.49 47.14
C ASP A 560 -17.00 -10.12 46.42
N ILE A 561 -17.12 -10.12 45.09
CA ILE A 561 -17.25 -8.92 44.23
C ILE A 561 -18.38 -7.99 44.68
N TYR A 562 -19.45 -8.54 45.24
CA TYR A 562 -20.64 -7.79 45.66
C TYR A 562 -20.48 -7.14 47.04
N LYS A 563 -19.37 -7.40 47.74
CA LYS A 563 -19.06 -6.81 49.04
C LYS A 563 -18.30 -5.50 48.87
N LYS A 564 -18.49 -4.58 49.81
CA LYS A 564 -17.73 -3.32 49.87
C LYS A 564 -16.28 -3.52 50.33
N ILE A 565 -16.03 -4.62 51.04
CA ILE A 565 -14.71 -5.03 51.53
C ILE A 565 -14.59 -6.53 51.30
N PHE A 566 -13.47 -7.00 50.75
CA PHE A 566 -13.22 -8.42 50.60
C PHE A 566 -11.74 -8.80 50.67
N LYS A 567 -11.50 -10.07 51.01
CA LYS A 567 -10.16 -10.63 51.09
C LYS A 567 -9.55 -10.90 49.72
N VAL A 568 -8.26 -10.69 49.62
CA VAL A 568 -7.45 -10.91 48.41
C VAL A 568 -6.21 -11.73 48.74
N ASN A 569 -5.70 -12.46 47.75
CA ASN A 569 -4.36 -13.01 47.78
C ASN A 569 -3.49 -12.13 46.90
N MET A 570 -2.36 -11.68 47.40
CA MET A 570 -1.48 -10.75 46.72
C MET A 570 -0.12 -11.38 46.49
N LEU A 571 0.37 -11.29 45.26
CA LEU A 571 1.71 -11.71 44.85
C LEU A 571 2.42 -10.49 44.27
N TYR A 572 3.52 -10.04 44.86
CA TYR A 572 4.27 -8.88 44.37
C TYR A 572 5.71 -8.80 44.89
N ASN A 573 6.51 -7.99 44.22
CA ASN A 573 7.88 -7.65 44.58
C ASN A 573 7.90 -6.19 45.01
N GLN A 574 8.09 -5.94 46.30
CA GLN A 574 8.09 -4.57 46.82
C GLN A 574 9.41 -3.86 46.49
N PHE A 575 9.30 -2.57 46.15
CA PHE A 575 10.37 -1.69 45.67
C PHE A 575 11.78 -2.01 46.21
N SER A 576 12.76 -2.06 45.30
CA SER A 576 14.20 -2.28 45.53
C SER A 576 14.64 -3.62 46.14
N THR A 577 13.71 -4.45 46.62
CA THR A 577 14.01 -5.84 46.99
C THR A 577 13.48 -6.77 45.91
N GLU A 578 14.34 -7.61 45.33
CA GLU A 578 13.94 -8.57 44.28
C GLU A 578 13.03 -9.70 44.81
N ARG A 579 12.85 -9.79 46.14
CA ARG A 579 12.13 -10.87 46.80
C ARG A 579 10.64 -10.91 46.46
N ASP A 580 10.18 -12.09 46.08
CA ASP A 580 8.77 -12.37 45.92
C ASP A 580 8.08 -12.46 47.31
N ILE A 581 6.92 -11.81 47.43
CA ILE A 581 6.03 -11.94 48.58
C ILE A 581 4.70 -12.52 48.13
N VAL A 582 4.23 -13.52 48.88
CA VAL A 582 2.84 -13.96 48.85
C VAL A 582 2.19 -13.55 50.16
N THR A 583 1.12 -12.76 50.11
CA THR A 583 0.43 -12.30 51.33
C THR A 583 -1.08 -12.33 51.15
N PHE A 584 -1.82 -12.48 52.25
CA PHE A 584 -3.25 -12.21 52.27
C PHE A 584 -3.48 -10.73 52.59
N GLY A 585 -4.40 -10.12 51.87
CA GLY A 585 -4.76 -8.72 52.03
C GLY A 585 -6.26 -8.52 52.03
N ILE A 586 -6.65 -7.26 52.12
CA ILE A 586 -8.04 -6.83 51.95
C ILE A 586 -8.11 -5.71 50.92
N VAL A 587 -9.22 -5.65 50.19
CA VAL A 587 -9.56 -4.50 49.37
C VAL A 587 -10.86 -3.89 49.85
N SER A 588 -10.93 -2.57 49.85
CA SER A 588 -12.06 -1.79 50.37
C SER A 588 -12.47 -0.69 49.41
N ARG A 589 -13.76 -0.38 49.37
CA ARG A 589 -14.32 0.79 48.66
C ARG A 589 -14.05 2.12 49.37
N ILE A 590 -13.74 2.06 50.65
CA ILE A 590 -13.52 3.23 51.51
C ILE A 590 -12.12 3.10 52.08
N LYS A 591 -11.39 4.22 52.14
CA LYS A 591 -10.09 4.27 52.79
C LYS A 591 -10.26 3.89 54.26
N LEU A 592 -9.53 2.89 54.73
CA LEU A 592 -9.58 2.40 56.10
C LEU A 592 -8.44 2.98 56.93
N ASP A 593 -8.68 3.11 58.23
CA ASP A 593 -7.64 3.43 59.19
C ASP A 593 -6.66 2.25 59.31
N LEU A 594 -5.34 2.54 59.37
CA LEU A 594 -4.31 1.51 59.38
C LEU A 594 -4.34 0.62 60.62
N ASP A 595 -4.83 1.12 61.76
CA ASP A 595 -4.96 0.31 62.97
C ASP A 595 -6.07 -0.72 62.82
N VAL A 596 -7.20 -0.34 62.21
CA VAL A 596 -8.31 -1.25 61.85
C VAL A 596 -7.85 -2.29 60.84
N VAL A 597 -7.04 -1.89 59.85
CA VAL A 597 -6.47 -2.81 58.87
C VAL A 597 -5.53 -3.81 59.57
N ARG A 598 -4.69 -3.35 60.49
CA ARG A 598 -3.77 -4.20 61.25
C ARG A 598 -4.51 -5.24 62.08
N GLU A 599 -5.54 -4.82 62.81
CA GLU A 599 -6.42 -5.71 63.57
C GLU A 599 -7.08 -6.76 62.66
N THR A 600 -7.54 -6.35 61.48
CA THR A 600 -8.21 -7.25 60.52
C THR A 600 -7.25 -8.26 59.88
N LEU A 601 -6.02 -7.85 59.60
CA LEU A 601 -5.01 -8.69 58.96
C LEU A 601 -4.35 -9.67 59.95
N GLY A 602 -4.37 -9.36 61.25
CA GLY A 602 -3.73 -10.19 62.28
C GLY A 602 -2.21 -10.14 62.22
N GLU A 603 -1.54 -11.18 62.73
CA GLU A 603 -0.07 -11.22 62.80
C GLU A 603 0.56 -11.42 61.42
N SER A 604 1.59 -10.62 61.10
CA SER A 604 2.17 -10.60 59.76
C SER A 604 2.78 -11.94 59.32
N GLY A 605 3.34 -12.71 60.27
CA GLY A 605 3.95 -14.02 60.03
C GLY A 605 2.95 -15.12 59.68
N GLU A 606 1.69 -14.98 60.06
CA GLU A 606 0.65 -15.98 59.75
C GLU A 606 0.08 -15.82 58.35
N ILE A 607 0.12 -14.59 57.81
CA ILE A 607 -0.55 -14.25 56.55
C ILE A 607 0.41 -13.83 55.44
N THR A 608 1.72 -13.81 55.69
CA THR A 608 2.75 -13.42 54.73
C THR A 608 3.83 -14.48 54.62
N LEU A 609 4.05 -14.97 53.41
CA LEU A 609 5.19 -15.80 53.04
C LEU A 609 6.19 -14.94 52.25
N LYS A 610 7.39 -14.80 52.80
CA LYS A 610 8.51 -14.10 52.17
C LYS A 610 9.47 -15.13 51.58
N GLU A 611 9.97 -14.87 50.36
CA GLU A 611 11.05 -15.67 49.78
C GLU A 611 12.30 -15.67 50.68
N SER A 612 12.89 -16.84 50.88
CA SER A 612 14.10 -17.00 51.69
C SER A 612 15.32 -16.48 50.92
N ILE A 613 16.17 -15.70 51.61
CA ILE A 613 17.45 -15.20 51.07
C ILE A 613 18.31 -16.34 50.54
N GLU A 614 18.33 -17.46 51.27
CA GLU A 614 19.12 -18.63 50.90
C GLU A 614 18.62 -19.29 49.62
N PHE A 615 17.35 -19.13 49.27
CA PHE A 615 16.81 -19.70 48.03
C PHE A 615 17.40 -18.97 46.82
N GLU A 616 17.46 -17.64 46.87
CA GLU A 616 18.08 -16.82 45.83
C GLU A 616 19.57 -17.18 45.65
N ASP A 617 20.30 -17.34 46.76
CA ASP A 617 21.71 -17.74 46.74
C ASP A 617 21.91 -19.14 46.16
N ARG A 618 21.04 -20.10 46.51
CA ARG A 618 21.05 -21.46 45.94
C ARG A 618 20.79 -21.42 44.43
N VAL A 619 19.83 -20.62 43.96
CA VAL A 619 19.52 -20.47 42.54
C VAL A 619 20.66 -19.76 41.78
N LYS A 620 21.24 -18.68 42.33
CA LYS A 620 22.43 -18.04 41.76
C LYS A 620 23.62 -19.01 41.66
N SER A 621 23.82 -19.85 42.67
CA SER A 621 24.87 -20.88 42.64
C SER A 621 24.65 -21.93 41.55
N LEU A 622 23.40 -22.24 41.20
CA LEU A 622 23.05 -23.11 40.08
C LEU A 622 23.36 -22.46 38.73
N TYR A 623 23.02 -21.18 38.55
CA TYR A 623 23.37 -20.43 37.34
C TYR A 623 24.88 -20.37 37.10
N LEU A 624 25.66 -20.07 38.15
CA LEU A 624 27.12 -20.02 38.08
C LEU A 624 27.77 -21.38 37.78
N LYS A 625 27.13 -22.49 38.18
CA LYS A 625 27.64 -23.85 37.93
C LYS A 625 27.34 -24.39 36.54
N HIS A 626 26.39 -23.79 35.81
CA HIS A 626 25.87 -24.35 34.57
C HIS A 626 26.04 -23.45 33.34
N GLU A 627 26.89 -22.42 33.39
CA GLU A 627 27.17 -21.46 32.29
C GLU A 627 25.98 -21.26 31.32
N PHE A 628 24.97 -20.52 31.79
CA PHE A 628 23.91 -20.00 30.93
C PHE A 628 24.22 -18.59 30.46
#